data_AF-A0A367Y193-F1
#
_entry.id   AF-A0A367Y193-F1
#
_cell.length_a   1.000
_cell.length_b   1.000
_cell.length_c   1.000
_cell.angle_alpha   90.00
_cell.angle_beta   90.00
_cell.angle_gamma   90.00
#
_symmetry.space_group_name_H-M   'P 1'
#
loop_
_entity.id
_entity.type
_entity.pdbx_description
1 polymer ?
#
loop_
_entity_poly.entity_id
_entity_poly.type
_entity_poly.pdbx_seq_one_letter_code
_entity_poly.pdbx_strand_id
1 'polypeptide(L)'
;MKSNKKLTGFLIFLLVSIVTILGYRSLISIASTRKLSTMSDLQGYIITLKESCPDAEASSIKSKVGELGGKVTNEFTLIKAFSVELPAIHVESLPKDFSGIATIEEDKEVHINK
;
A
#
# COMPACT_ATOMS: atom_id res chain seq x y z
N MET A 1 0.08 42.01 53.81
CA MET A 1 0.82 41.16 52.85
C MET A 1 0.42 41.53 51.43
N LYS A 2 1.32 42.14 50.65
CA LYS A 2 1.06 42.63 49.29
C LYS A 2 1.32 41.47 48.32
N SER A 3 0.26 40.88 47.77
CA SER A 3 0.39 39.76 46.83
C SER A 3 1.05 40.25 45.52
N ASN A 4 2.18 39.63 45.19
CA ASN A 4 3.00 39.98 44.03
C ASN A 4 2.42 39.31 42.79
N LYS A 5 1.39 39.92 42.20
CA LYS A 5 0.66 39.45 41.00
C LYS A 5 1.57 39.12 39.79
N LYS A 6 2.81 39.61 39.79
CA LYS A 6 3.84 39.31 38.77
C LYS A 6 4.42 37.89 38.89
N LEU A 7 4.50 37.33 40.09
CA LEU A 7 5.06 36.00 40.34
C LEU A 7 4.03 34.89 40.02
N THR A 8 2.75 35.16 40.29
CA THR A 8 1.66 34.23 39.97
C THR A 8 1.40 34.12 38.46
N GLY A 9 1.56 35.20 37.70
CA GLY A 9 1.43 35.16 36.24
C GLY A 9 2.55 34.39 35.55
N PHE A 10 3.79 34.48 36.06
CA PHE A 10 4.94 33.76 35.51
C PHE A 10 4.83 32.25 35.73
N LEU A 11 4.32 31.82 36.89
CA LEU A 11 4.11 30.40 37.21
C LEU A 11 3.02 29.75 36.31
N ILE A 12 1.97 30.51 35.98
CA ILE A 12 0.88 30.05 35.09
C ILE A 12 1.37 29.92 33.64
N PHE A 13 2.16 30.88 33.15
CA PHE A 13 2.76 30.80 31.81
C PHE A 13 3.71 29.60 31.64
N LEU A 14 4.50 29.31 32.68
CA LEU A 14 5.46 28.20 32.66
C LEU A 14 4.76 26.82 32.62
N LEU A 15 3.63 26.67 33.31
CA LEU A 15 2.83 25.43 33.30
C LEU A 15 2.10 25.21 31.97
N VAL A 16 1.57 26.27 31.32
CA VAL A 16 0.93 26.16 30.01
C VAL A 16 1.94 25.81 28.91
N SER A 17 3.18 26.31 28.98
CA SER A 17 4.26 25.94 28.05
C SER A 17 4.71 24.48 28.20
N ILE A 18 4.70 23.90 29.40
CA ILE A 18 5.09 22.49 29.60
C ILE A 18 4.03 21.54 29.01
N VAL A 19 2.74 21.84 29.20
CA VAL A 19 1.64 21.03 28.65
C VAL A 19 1.61 21.06 27.11
N THR A 20 1.97 22.19 26.51
CA THR A 20 2.12 22.29 25.05
C THR A 20 3.32 21.48 24.55
N ILE A 21 4.50 21.58 25.17
CA ILE A 21 5.72 20.86 24.71
C ILE A 21 5.57 19.33 24.79
N LEU A 22 4.86 18.78 25.77
CA LEU A 22 4.61 17.33 25.90
C LEU A 22 3.52 16.80 24.95
N GLY A 23 2.58 17.64 24.51
CA GLY A 23 1.51 17.26 23.57
C GLY A 23 1.95 17.17 22.10
N TYR A 24 3.01 17.88 21.70
CA TYR A 24 3.47 17.91 20.31
C TYR A 24 4.44 16.77 19.92
N ARG A 25 4.85 15.92 20.88
CA ARG A 25 5.83 14.85 20.61
C ARG A 25 5.25 13.59 19.97
N SER A 26 3.99 13.58 19.55
CA SER A 26 3.33 12.41 18.97
C SER A 26 2.98 12.56 17.48
N LEU A 27 3.81 13.26 16.69
CA LEU A 27 3.57 13.42 15.24
C LEU A 27 4.77 13.17 14.33
N ILE A 28 5.92 12.73 14.84
CA ILE A 28 7.00 12.25 13.95
C ILE A 28 6.77 10.77 13.69
N SER A 29 5.67 10.48 12.99
CA SER A 29 5.43 9.18 12.37
C SER A 29 6.40 9.07 11.20
N ILE A 30 7.44 8.27 11.44
CA ILE A 30 8.16 7.43 10.47
C ILE A 30 8.19 8.05 9.08
N ALA A 31 9.27 8.80 8.78
CA ALA A 31 9.74 9.00 7.42
C ALA A 31 10.14 7.62 6.85
N SER A 32 9.14 6.78 6.60
CA SER A 32 9.23 5.67 5.69
C SER A 32 9.32 6.34 4.35
N THR A 33 10.52 6.33 3.78
CA THR A 33 10.74 6.61 2.36
C THR A 33 9.93 5.59 1.57
N ARG A 34 8.61 5.83 1.45
CA ARG A 34 7.83 5.24 0.38
C ARG A 34 8.42 5.86 -0.88
N LYS A 35 9.31 5.12 -1.54
CA LYS A 35 9.64 5.32 -2.93
C LYS A 35 8.28 5.47 -3.62
N LEU A 36 7.92 6.71 -3.98
CA LEU A 36 6.70 6.98 -4.71
C LEU A 36 6.86 6.21 -6.02
N SER A 37 6.08 5.15 -6.18
CA SER A 37 5.96 4.44 -7.45
C SER A 37 5.33 5.41 -8.44
N THR A 38 6.18 6.21 -9.10
CA THR A 38 5.82 6.84 -10.36
C THR A 38 5.36 5.75 -11.31
N MET A 39 4.39 6.07 -12.19
CA MET A 39 3.90 5.19 -13.26
C MET A 39 5.02 4.59 -14.16
N SER A 40 6.29 4.95 -13.96
CA SER A 40 7.47 4.49 -14.67
C SER A 40 7.92 3.06 -14.34
N ASP A 41 7.45 2.44 -13.25
CA ASP A 41 7.98 1.14 -12.78
C ASP A 41 6.88 0.06 -12.72
N LEU A 42 5.99 0.00 -13.72
CA LEU A 42 5.04 -1.12 -13.85
C LEU A 42 5.78 -2.38 -14.33
N GLN A 43 5.55 -3.50 -13.64
CA GLN A 43 6.09 -4.81 -14.01
C GLN A 43 4.94 -5.73 -14.45
N GLY A 44 5.22 -6.56 -15.45
CA GLY A 44 4.29 -7.59 -15.94
C GLY A 44 4.21 -8.78 -14.99
N TYR A 45 3.00 -9.24 -14.69
CA TYR A 45 2.73 -10.43 -13.90
C TYR A 45 1.61 -11.26 -14.53
N ILE A 46 1.68 -12.58 -14.35
CA ILE A 46 0.58 -13.51 -14.60
C ILE A 46 -0.01 -13.92 -13.25
N ILE A 47 -1.30 -13.65 -13.06
CA ILE A 47 -2.05 -14.07 -11.87
C ILE A 47 -2.88 -15.28 -12.25
N THR A 48 -2.57 -16.43 -11.68
CA THR A 48 -3.37 -17.65 -11.83
C THR A 48 -4.29 -17.79 -10.63
N LEU A 49 -5.56 -18.05 -10.89
CA LEU A 49 -6.60 -18.29 -9.90
C LEU A 49 -6.79 -19.78 -9.67
N LYS A 50 -7.28 -20.13 -8.48
CA LYS A 50 -7.72 -21.49 -8.17
C LYS A 50 -8.91 -21.87 -9.04
N GLU A 51 -9.03 -23.14 -9.38
CA GLU A 51 -10.19 -23.67 -10.11
C GLU A 51 -11.53 -23.38 -9.42
N SER A 52 -11.53 -23.36 -8.08
CA SER A 52 -12.69 -23.04 -7.26
C SER A 52 -12.95 -21.54 -7.10
N CYS A 53 -12.12 -20.66 -7.67
CA CYS A 53 -12.29 -19.21 -7.57
C CYS A 53 -13.58 -18.79 -8.28
N PRO A 54 -14.53 -18.12 -7.58
CA PRO A 54 -15.75 -17.60 -8.18
C PRO A 54 -15.47 -16.38 -9.08
N ASP A 55 -16.28 -16.20 -10.12
CA ASP A 55 -16.13 -15.09 -11.07
C ASP A 55 -16.26 -13.71 -10.40
N ALA A 56 -17.03 -13.62 -9.32
CA ALA A 56 -17.15 -12.41 -8.51
C ALA A 56 -15.84 -12.04 -7.79
N GLU A 57 -15.10 -13.03 -7.28
CA GLU A 57 -13.79 -12.82 -6.66
C GLU A 57 -12.76 -12.49 -7.74
N ALA A 58 -12.76 -13.20 -8.88
CA ALA A 58 -11.92 -12.87 -10.03
C ALA A 58 -12.09 -11.41 -10.49
N SER A 59 -13.34 -10.94 -10.57
CA SER A 59 -13.67 -9.55 -10.91
C SER A 59 -13.20 -8.54 -9.85
N SER A 60 -13.26 -8.93 -8.58
CA SER A 60 -12.78 -8.12 -7.45
C SER A 60 -11.25 -7.99 -7.46
N ILE A 61 -10.53 -9.07 -7.79
CA ILE A 61 -9.07 -9.04 -7.95
C ILE A 61 -8.69 -8.10 -9.10
N LYS A 62 -9.35 -8.21 -10.26
CA LYS A 62 -9.10 -7.32 -11.41
C LYS A 62 -9.37 -5.84 -11.05
N SER A 63 -10.44 -5.58 -10.30
CA SER A 63 -10.73 -4.23 -9.78
C SER A 63 -9.62 -3.74 -8.84
N LYS A 64 -9.13 -4.60 -7.95
CA LYS A 64 -8.06 -4.25 -7.00
C LYS A 64 -6.75 -3.89 -7.70
N VAL A 65 -6.41 -4.59 -8.79
CA VAL A 65 -5.26 -4.25 -9.63
C VAL A 65 -5.38 -2.82 -10.15
N GLY A 66 -6.57 -2.40 -10.61
CA GLY A 66 -6.83 -1.02 -11.02
C GLY A 66 -6.66 -0.01 -9.89
N GLU A 67 -7.17 -0.30 -8.69
CA GLU A 67 -6.99 0.55 -7.50
C GLU A 67 -5.52 0.73 -7.09
N LEU A 68 -4.69 -0.30 -7.32
CA LEU A 68 -3.26 -0.29 -7.03
C LEU A 68 -2.43 0.36 -8.16
N GLY A 69 -3.09 1.00 -9.13
CA GLY A 69 -2.44 1.70 -10.24
C GLY A 69 -1.95 0.79 -11.35
N GLY A 70 -2.42 -0.46 -11.40
CA GLY A 70 -2.15 -1.41 -12.45
C GLY A 70 -3.25 -1.48 -13.50
N LYS A 71 -3.07 -2.38 -14.48
CA LYS A 71 -4.06 -2.70 -15.50
C LYS A 71 -4.00 -4.17 -15.90
N VAL A 72 -5.13 -4.74 -16.28
CA VAL A 72 -5.19 -6.05 -16.93
C VAL A 72 -4.79 -5.90 -18.39
N THR A 73 -3.85 -6.72 -18.86
CA THR A 73 -3.31 -6.66 -20.24
C THR A 73 -3.80 -7.80 -21.12
N ASN A 74 -4.13 -8.96 -20.52
CA ASN A 74 -4.64 -10.12 -21.24
C ASN A 74 -5.47 -11.02 -20.31
N GLU A 75 -6.44 -11.76 -20.86
CA GLU A 75 -7.18 -12.81 -20.14
C GLU A 75 -7.00 -14.16 -20.86
N PHE A 76 -6.68 -15.21 -20.12
CA PHE A 76 -6.47 -16.53 -20.70
C PHE A 76 -7.80 -17.29 -20.74
N THR A 77 -8.10 -17.92 -21.88
CA THR A 77 -9.35 -18.70 -22.04
C THR A 77 -9.20 -20.16 -21.64
N LEU A 78 -7.99 -20.72 -21.71
CA LEU A 78 -7.72 -22.13 -21.37
C LEU A 78 -7.53 -22.38 -19.87
N ILE A 79 -7.09 -21.35 -19.14
CA ILE A 79 -6.82 -21.43 -17.69
C ILE A 79 -7.42 -20.22 -17.01
N LYS A 80 -7.80 -20.35 -15.74
CA LYS A 80 -8.29 -19.22 -14.94
C LYS A 80 -7.13 -18.29 -14.54
N ALA A 81 -6.61 -17.55 -15.50
CA ALA A 81 -5.53 -16.61 -15.27
C ALA A 81 -5.73 -15.32 -16.08
N PHE A 82 -5.00 -14.27 -15.72
CA PHE A 82 -4.91 -13.04 -16.48
C PHE A 82 -3.55 -12.38 -16.28
N SER A 83 -3.06 -11.69 -17.31
CA SER A 83 -1.84 -10.88 -17.24
C SER A 83 -2.18 -9.48 -16.77
N VAL A 84 -1.31 -8.91 -15.94
CA VAL A 84 -1.43 -7.53 -15.44
C VAL A 84 -0.10 -6.81 -15.54
N GLU A 85 -0.18 -5.49 -15.66
CA GLU A 85 0.92 -4.60 -15.31
C GLU A 85 0.59 -3.96 -13.97
N LEU A 86 1.49 -4.06 -13.00
CA LEU A 86 1.29 -3.55 -11.64
C LEU A 86 2.61 -3.08 -11.02
N PRO A 87 2.63 -2.06 -10.15
CA PRO A 87 3.84 -1.73 -9.40
C PRO A 87 4.28 -2.91 -8.52
N ALA A 88 5.56 -3.28 -8.60
CA ALA A 88 6.09 -4.46 -7.88
C ALA A 88 5.85 -4.41 -6.36
N ILE A 89 5.85 -3.21 -5.77
CA ILE A 89 5.59 -3.01 -4.32
C ILE A 89 4.19 -3.46 -3.89
N HIS A 90 3.24 -3.58 -4.82
CA HIS A 90 1.84 -3.91 -4.53
C HIS A 90 1.47 -5.36 -4.84
N VAL A 91 2.33 -6.11 -5.53
CA VAL A 91 1.99 -7.48 -5.94
C VAL A 91 1.83 -8.41 -4.72
N GLU A 92 2.67 -8.23 -3.70
CA GLU A 92 2.68 -9.06 -2.49
C GLU A 92 1.46 -8.86 -1.57
N SER A 93 0.66 -7.81 -1.77
CA SER A 93 -0.58 -7.61 -1.00
C SER A 93 -1.76 -8.42 -1.55
N LEU A 94 -1.78 -8.75 -2.85
CA LEU A 94 -2.92 -9.42 -3.46
C LEU A 94 -3.27 -10.78 -2.82
N PRO A 95 -2.31 -11.68 -2.53
CA PRO A 95 -2.63 -12.97 -1.90
C PRO A 95 -3.16 -12.87 -0.47
N LYS A 96 -2.97 -11.72 0.20
CA LYS A 96 -3.47 -11.49 1.56
C LYS A 96 -4.96 -11.14 1.57
N ASP A 97 -5.40 -10.45 0.53
CA ASP A 97 -6.78 -9.97 0.39
C ASP A 97 -7.68 -10.97 -0.34
N PHE A 98 -7.09 -11.90 -1.13
CA PHE A 98 -7.83 -12.83 -1.98
C PHE A 98 -7.36 -14.27 -1.82
N SER A 99 -8.26 -15.13 -1.34
CA SER A 99 -7.98 -16.55 -1.16
C SER A 99 -8.05 -17.33 -2.48
N GLY A 100 -8.70 -16.78 -3.50
CA GLY A 100 -8.87 -17.36 -4.83
C GLY A 100 -7.62 -17.32 -5.71
N ILE A 101 -6.54 -16.65 -5.30
CA ILE A 101 -5.27 -16.63 -6.01
C ILE A 101 -4.50 -17.94 -5.76
N ALA A 102 -4.05 -18.58 -6.84
CA ALA A 102 -3.20 -19.77 -6.78
C ALA A 102 -1.71 -19.40 -6.86
N THR A 103 -1.33 -18.63 -7.88
CA THR A 103 0.05 -18.16 -8.08
C THR A 103 0.08 -16.76 -8.65
N ILE A 104 1.18 -16.06 -8.38
CA ILE A 104 1.55 -14.82 -9.06
C ILE A 104 3.00 -14.96 -9.49
N GLU A 105 3.28 -14.79 -10.77
CA GLU A 105 4.62 -14.90 -11.36
C GLU A 105 4.92 -13.70 -12.25
N GLU A 106 6.19 -13.33 -12.37
CA GLU A 106 6.62 -12.28 -13.31
C GLU A 106 6.43 -12.77 -14.75
N ASP A 107 5.80 -11.95 -15.58
CA ASP A 107 5.64 -12.21 -17.00
C ASP A 107 7.00 -11.98 -17.70
N LYS A 108 7.62 -13.06 -18.19
CA LYS A 108 8.97 -13.05 -18.77
C LYS A 108 8.99 -13.64 -20.17
N GLU A 109 9.77 -13.01 -21.03
CA GLU A 109 10.05 -13.53 -22.37
C GLU A 109 10.89 -14.81 -22.30
N VAL A 110 10.50 -15.80 -23.11
CA VAL A 110 11.24 -17.05 -23.28
C VAL A 110 12.08 -17.01 -24.55
N HIS A 111 13.31 -17.50 -24.46
CA HIS A 111 14.26 -17.52 -25.57
C HIS A 111 14.55 -18.96 -26.00
N ILE A 112 14.60 -19.20 -27.31
CA ILE A 112 15.02 -20.51 -27.85
C ILE A 112 16.54 -20.56 -27.83
N ASN A 113 17.10 -21.50 -27.10
CA ASN A 113 18.54 -21.78 -27.13
C ASN A 113 18.86 -22.56 -28.41
N LYS A 114 19.72 -21.97 -29.26
CA LYS A 114 20.19 -22.56 -30.52
C LYS A 114 21.43 -23.41 -30.31
#